data_AF-A0ABD5PTT6-F1
#
_entry.id   AF-A0ABD5PTT6-F1
#
_cell.length_a   1.000
_cell.length_b   1.000
_cell.length_c   1.000
_cell.angle_alpha   90.00
_cell.angle_beta   90.00
_cell.angle_gamma   90.00
#
_symmetry.space_group_name_H-M   'P 1'
#
loop_
_entity.id
_entity.type
_entity.pdbx_description
1 polymer ?
#
loop_
_entity_poly.entity_id
_entity_poly.type
_entity_poly.pdbx_seq_one_letter_code
_entity_poly.pdbx_strand_id
1 'polypeptide(L)'
;MSQAPDRRWEDVFQLPSFFDRLEDEGGISVLDLVEELTASGQVDIDVYGIVYHDRGIRAPGYDATFVHEPTGSRGRPAFSVEVDTVGPRNTWEKFDDTLSWDVYLVRTDDLAAIAWLSDEEYKVEDADHFQSKQEAVAAGRFSFGVFLYDEAAWTQRVERLRATNAPAFLLQDDGQPIFPETQAEFYDVVDSTVTEFRTTGGNAPSYLGVLELEVTID
;
A
#
# COMPACT_ATOMS: atom_id res chain seq x y z
N MET A 1 22.65 -5.67 13.69
CA MET A 1 21.69 -5.66 12.56
C MET A 1 21.15 -7.06 12.44
N SER A 2 19.95 -7.28 12.99
CA SER A 2 19.22 -8.54 12.83
C SER A 2 18.35 -8.34 11.59
N GLN A 3 18.75 -8.91 10.45
CA GLN A 3 17.82 -9.00 9.32
C GLN A 3 16.65 -9.87 9.77
N ALA A 4 15.43 -9.34 9.71
CA ALA A 4 14.25 -10.18 9.66
C ALA A 4 14.45 -11.24 8.56
N PRO A 5 13.96 -12.48 8.72
CA PRO A 5 14.18 -13.53 7.73
C PRO A 5 13.78 -13.02 6.34
N ASP A 6 14.70 -13.21 5.40
CA ASP A 6 14.70 -12.82 3.98
C ASP A 6 13.54 -13.53 3.24
N ARG A 7 12.30 -13.24 3.63
CA ARG A 7 11.10 -13.83 3.03
C ARG A 7 10.83 -13.07 1.74
N ARG A 8 11.52 -13.52 0.69
CA ARG A 8 11.32 -13.04 -0.67
C ARG A 8 9.98 -13.51 -1.19
N TRP A 9 9.36 -12.70 -2.04
CA TRP A 9 8.23 -13.14 -2.84
C TRP A 9 8.71 -14.19 -3.84
N GLU A 10 7.93 -15.25 -4.00
CA GLU A 10 8.27 -16.40 -4.82
C GLU A 10 7.89 -16.17 -6.27
N ASP A 11 6.68 -15.62 -6.50
CA ASP A 11 6.25 -15.19 -7.82
C ASP A 11 6.00 -13.68 -7.85
N VAL A 12 6.45 -13.06 -8.95
CA VAL A 12 6.29 -11.63 -9.22
C VAL A 12 5.79 -11.45 -10.65
N PHE A 13 4.56 -10.96 -10.80
CA PHE A 13 3.91 -10.72 -12.08
C PHE A 13 3.62 -9.24 -12.25
N GLN A 14 4.13 -8.62 -13.30
CA GLN A 14 3.80 -7.23 -13.62
C GLN A 14 2.39 -7.13 -14.21
N LEU A 15 1.66 -6.07 -13.85
CA LEU A 15 0.32 -5.73 -14.34
C LEU A 15 0.40 -4.47 -15.22
N PRO A 16 0.92 -4.57 -16.47
CA PRO A 16 1.29 -3.41 -17.28
C PRO A 16 0.11 -2.55 -17.73
N SER A 17 -1.10 -3.10 -17.79
CA SER A 17 -2.30 -2.38 -18.25
C SER A 17 -3.07 -1.70 -17.11
N PHE A 18 -2.54 -1.69 -15.87
CA PHE A 18 -3.28 -1.18 -14.72
C PHE A 18 -3.65 0.30 -14.88
N PHE A 19 -2.69 1.16 -15.23
CA PHE A 19 -2.93 2.60 -15.34
C PHE A 19 -3.78 2.97 -16.57
N ASP A 20 -3.57 2.29 -17.71
CA ASP A 20 -4.44 2.47 -18.89
C ASP A 20 -5.91 2.16 -18.52
N ARG A 21 -6.15 1.06 -17.80
CA ARG A 21 -7.49 0.71 -17.31
C ARG A 21 -8.01 1.71 -16.29
N LEU A 22 -7.15 2.19 -15.39
CA LEU A 22 -7.56 3.15 -14.37
C LEU A 22 -8.04 4.46 -15.00
N GLU A 23 -7.35 4.94 -16.04
CA GLU A 23 -7.75 6.11 -16.81
C GLU A 23 -9.08 5.87 -17.55
N ASP A 24 -9.24 4.70 -18.19
CA ASP A 24 -10.43 4.35 -18.97
C ASP A 24 -11.69 4.13 -18.11
N GLU A 25 -11.54 3.45 -16.98
CA GLU A 25 -12.62 3.05 -16.07
C GLU A 25 -12.92 4.14 -15.02
N GLY A 26 -11.96 5.02 -14.75
CA GLY A 26 -12.02 6.08 -13.74
C GLY A 26 -11.78 5.59 -12.30
N GLY A 27 -11.94 4.29 -12.06
CA GLY A 27 -11.58 3.65 -10.80
C GLY A 27 -11.51 2.13 -10.91
N ILE A 28 -10.68 1.51 -10.07
CA ILE A 28 -10.45 0.05 -10.01
C ILE A 28 -10.53 -0.40 -8.55
N SER A 29 -11.50 -1.25 -8.23
CA SER A 29 -11.54 -1.99 -6.95
C SER A 29 -10.44 -3.05 -6.93
N VAL A 30 -9.74 -3.19 -5.80
CA VAL A 30 -8.74 -4.25 -5.61
C VAL A 30 -9.40 -5.62 -5.58
N LEU A 31 -10.55 -5.77 -4.93
CA LEU A 31 -11.25 -7.05 -4.91
C LEU A 31 -11.73 -7.46 -6.31
N ASP A 32 -12.26 -6.53 -7.11
CA ASP A 32 -12.66 -6.83 -8.49
C ASP A 32 -11.44 -7.24 -9.34
N LEU A 33 -10.32 -6.52 -9.21
CA LEU A 33 -9.07 -6.87 -9.87
C LEU A 33 -8.57 -8.27 -9.45
N VAL A 34 -8.65 -8.62 -8.17
CA VAL A 34 -8.25 -9.94 -7.68
C VAL A 34 -9.19 -11.04 -8.19
N GLU A 35 -10.50 -10.78 -8.27
CA GLU A 35 -11.46 -11.72 -8.85
C GLU A 35 -11.11 -12.03 -10.32
N GLU A 36 -10.76 -11.01 -11.11
CA GLU A 36 -10.30 -11.19 -12.49
C GLU A 36 -9.01 -12.02 -12.58
N LEU A 37 -8.02 -11.70 -11.73
CA LEU A 37 -6.75 -12.43 -11.64
C LEU A 37 -6.95 -13.89 -11.17
N THR A 38 -7.96 -14.13 -10.35
CA THR A 38 -8.34 -15.48 -9.91
C THR A 38 -9.00 -16.25 -11.05
N ALA A 39 -9.92 -15.61 -11.79
CA ALA A 39 -10.55 -16.19 -12.96
C ALA A 39 -9.56 -16.52 -14.09
N SER A 40 -8.45 -15.76 -14.21
CA SER A 40 -7.36 -16.05 -15.14
C SER A 40 -6.35 -17.08 -14.62
N GLY A 41 -6.45 -17.50 -13.35
CA GLY A 41 -5.57 -18.47 -12.70
C GLY A 41 -4.22 -17.91 -12.23
N GLN A 42 -4.10 -16.59 -12.06
CA GLN A 42 -2.89 -15.92 -11.58
C GLN A 42 -2.81 -15.83 -10.05
N VAL A 43 -3.97 -15.81 -9.38
CA VAL A 43 -4.12 -15.83 -7.91
C VAL A 43 -5.04 -16.98 -7.51
N ASP A 44 -4.76 -17.60 -6.37
CA ASP A 44 -5.61 -18.64 -5.77
C ASP A 44 -5.74 -18.35 -4.28
N ILE A 45 -6.41 -17.24 -3.95
CA ILE A 45 -6.64 -16.80 -2.58
C ILE A 45 -8.08 -16.29 -2.50
N ASP A 46 -8.87 -16.89 -1.62
CA ASP A 46 -10.17 -16.36 -1.24
C ASP A 46 -9.94 -15.12 -0.36
N VAL A 47 -10.06 -13.93 -0.94
CA VAL A 47 -9.81 -12.67 -0.23
C VAL A 47 -11.05 -12.24 0.53
N TYR A 48 -10.91 -12.03 1.84
CA TYR A 48 -11.97 -11.54 2.73
C TYR A 48 -11.78 -10.09 3.16
N GLY A 49 -10.59 -9.56 2.97
CA GLY A 49 -10.25 -8.17 3.24
C GLY A 49 -8.79 -7.89 2.92
N ILE A 50 -8.43 -6.61 3.02
CA ILE A 50 -7.13 -6.10 2.62
C ILE A 50 -6.46 -5.32 3.73
N VAL A 51 -5.14 -5.18 3.63
CA VAL A 51 -4.40 -4.16 4.39
C VAL A 51 -3.63 -3.32 3.40
N TYR A 52 -4.03 -2.06 3.29
CA TYR A 52 -3.23 -1.04 2.62
C TYR A 52 -1.97 -0.76 3.45
N HIS A 53 -0.84 -0.72 2.78
CA HIS A 53 0.47 -0.46 3.37
C HIS A 53 1.19 0.61 2.59
N ASP A 54 1.43 1.74 3.24
CA ASP A 54 2.41 2.72 2.78
C ASP A 54 3.39 3.04 3.91
N ARG A 55 4.68 2.91 3.58
CA ARG A 55 5.85 3.21 4.41
C ARG A 55 5.92 2.58 5.79
N GLY A 56 4.94 1.83 6.26
CA GLY A 56 4.87 1.23 7.59
C GLY A 56 3.50 1.44 8.23
N ILE A 57 2.70 2.37 7.71
CA ILE A 57 1.26 2.45 8.00
C ILE A 57 0.60 1.20 7.45
N ARG A 58 -0.29 0.59 8.24
CA ARG A 58 -1.03 -0.62 7.89
C ARG A 58 -2.49 -0.38 8.20
N ALA A 59 -3.26 0.01 7.18
CA ALA A 59 -4.68 0.33 7.27
C ALA A 59 -5.54 -0.87 6.82
N PRO A 60 -6.20 -1.59 7.75
CA PRO A 60 -7.11 -2.67 7.40
C PRO A 60 -8.40 -2.12 6.78
N GLY A 61 -8.80 -2.66 5.63
CA GLY A 61 -10.07 -2.36 4.96
C GLY A 61 -10.74 -3.58 4.36
N TYR A 62 -12.04 -3.47 4.08
CA TYR A 62 -12.78 -4.50 3.37
C TYR A 62 -12.43 -4.52 1.88
N ASP A 63 -12.10 -3.36 1.31
CA ASP A 63 -11.58 -3.19 -0.04
C ASP A 63 -10.70 -1.92 -0.11
N ALA A 64 -9.99 -1.74 -1.22
CA ALA A 64 -9.38 -0.48 -1.61
C ALA A 64 -9.74 -0.18 -3.06
N THR A 65 -10.09 1.07 -3.36
CA THR A 65 -10.38 1.53 -4.72
C THR A 65 -9.33 2.52 -5.16
N PHE A 66 -8.67 2.22 -6.28
CA PHE A 66 -7.83 3.18 -6.96
C PHE A 66 -8.70 4.07 -7.83
N VAL A 67 -8.44 5.38 -7.83
CA VAL A 67 -9.24 6.37 -8.55
C VAL A 67 -8.32 7.20 -9.44
N HIS A 68 -8.69 7.33 -10.71
CA HIS A 68 -8.02 8.30 -11.59
C HIS A 68 -8.45 9.71 -11.17
N GLU A 69 -7.48 10.60 -10.93
CA GLU A 69 -7.75 11.98 -10.53
C GLU A 69 -7.56 12.90 -11.74
N PRO A 70 -8.61 13.18 -12.53
CA PRO A 70 -8.49 13.93 -13.76
C PRO A 70 -7.92 15.31 -13.50
N THR A 71 -6.99 15.73 -14.35
CA THR A 71 -6.28 16.99 -14.17
C THR A 71 -7.22 18.17 -14.40
N GLY A 72 -7.62 18.85 -13.32
CA GLY A 72 -8.29 20.15 -13.43
C GLY A 72 -7.34 21.20 -14.05
N SER A 73 -7.87 22.35 -14.49
CA SER A 73 -7.13 23.43 -15.19
C SER A 73 -5.82 23.96 -14.55
N ARG A 74 -5.49 23.55 -13.32
CA ARG A 74 -4.26 23.89 -12.57
C ARG A 74 -3.69 22.74 -11.73
N GLY A 75 -4.28 21.55 -11.79
CA GLY A 75 -3.81 20.39 -11.02
C GLY A 75 -2.62 19.72 -11.69
N ARG A 76 -1.86 18.92 -10.93
CA ARG A 76 -1.00 17.89 -11.52
C ARG A 76 -1.83 16.63 -11.78
N PRO A 77 -1.56 15.85 -12.84
CA PRO A 77 -2.08 14.50 -12.97
C PRO A 77 -1.81 13.71 -11.69
N ALA A 78 -2.79 12.93 -11.25
CA ALA A 78 -2.67 12.14 -10.04
C ALA A 78 -3.55 10.89 -10.15
N PHE A 79 -3.31 9.97 -9.24
CA PHE A 79 -4.26 8.93 -8.88
C PHE A 79 -4.32 8.85 -7.36
N SER A 80 -5.41 8.32 -6.83
CA SER A 80 -5.58 8.12 -5.40
C SER A 80 -5.95 6.67 -5.10
N VAL A 81 -5.76 6.29 -3.85
CA VAL A 81 -6.28 5.05 -3.28
C VAL A 81 -7.16 5.43 -2.10
N GLU A 82 -8.38 4.91 -2.10
CA GLU A 82 -9.35 5.07 -1.03
C GLU A 82 -9.60 3.70 -0.40
N VAL A 83 -9.43 3.60 0.92
CA VAL A 83 -9.61 2.34 1.64
C VAL A 83 -10.97 2.32 2.31
N ASP A 84 -11.78 1.29 2.06
CA ASP A 84 -13.01 1.01 2.82
C ASP A 84 -12.64 0.43 4.19
N THR A 85 -12.17 1.31 5.07
CA THR A 85 -11.54 0.92 6.33
C THR A 85 -12.53 0.32 7.34
N VAL A 86 -11.99 -0.40 8.32
CA VAL A 86 -12.78 -1.02 9.38
C VAL A 86 -13.28 0.01 10.40
N GLY A 87 -14.58 0.24 10.45
CA GLY A 87 -15.22 1.08 11.47
C GLY A 87 -15.22 2.57 11.07
N PRO A 88 -15.12 3.51 12.03
CA PRO A 88 -15.19 4.95 11.74
C PRO A 88 -13.83 5.53 11.29
N ARG A 89 -13.03 4.73 10.59
CA ARG A 89 -11.68 5.12 10.18
C ARG A 89 -11.73 5.71 8.77
N ASN A 90 -10.69 6.43 8.42
CA ASN A 90 -10.49 6.90 7.07
C ASN A 90 -9.02 6.72 6.70
N THR A 91 -8.77 6.20 5.50
CA THR A 91 -7.43 6.15 4.91
C THR A 91 -7.56 6.40 3.43
N TRP A 92 -6.89 7.45 2.96
CA TRP A 92 -6.71 7.70 1.55
C TRP A 92 -5.34 8.34 1.30
N GLU A 93 -4.82 8.09 0.11
CA GLU A 93 -3.53 8.63 -0.30
C GLU A 93 -3.58 9.01 -1.78
N LYS A 94 -2.91 10.09 -2.14
CA LYS A 94 -2.86 10.62 -3.50
C LYS A 94 -1.43 10.73 -3.98
N PHE A 95 -1.20 10.23 -5.18
CA PHE A 95 0.11 10.09 -5.79
C PHE A 95 0.25 10.96 -7.04
N ASP A 96 1.48 11.39 -7.31
CA ASP A 96 1.88 12.14 -8.50
C ASP A 96 1.98 11.19 -9.70
N ASP A 97 1.01 11.31 -10.62
CA ASP A 97 0.93 10.49 -11.84
C ASP A 97 1.82 11.05 -12.97
N THR A 98 2.63 12.08 -12.69
CA THR A 98 3.72 12.46 -13.58
C THR A 98 4.96 11.58 -13.41
N LEU A 99 5.03 10.81 -12.32
CA LEU A 99 6.04 9.77 -12.12
C LEU A 99 5.63 8.50 -12.85
N SER A 100 6.62 7.65 -13.17
CA SER A 100 6.34 6.37 -13.81
C SER A 100 6.18 5.28 -12.75
N TRP A 101 5.03 4.61 -12.75
CA TRP A 101 4.68 3.60 -11.74
C TRP A 101 4.56 2.23 -12.40
N ASP A 102 5.17 1.21 -11.80
CA ASP A 102 4.90 -0.18 -12.16
C ASP A 102 4.09 -0.87 -11.07
N VAL A 103 3.17 -1.72 -11.49
CA VAL A 103 2.29 -2.50 -10.63
C VAL A 103 2.65 -3.97 -10.74
N TYR A 104 2.71 -4.65 -9.60
CA TYR A 104 3.08 -6.06 -9.51
C TYR A 104 2.09 -6.81 -8.62
N LEU A 105 1.64 -7.96 -9.09
CA LEU A 105 1.12 -9.01 -8.21
C LEU A 105 2.31 -9.81 -7.67
N VAL A 106 2.43 -9.88 -6.35
CA VAL A 106 3.45 -10.67 -5.66
C VAL A 106 2.81 -11.72 -4.77
N ARG A 107 3.40 -12.91 -4.72
CA ARG A 107 2.89 -14.01 -3.89
C ARG A 107 3.97 -14.92 -3.33
N THR A 108 3.59 -15.55 -2.23
CA THR A 108 4.23 -16.71 -1.59
C THR A 108 3.14 -17.75 -1.36
N ASP A 109 3.51 -18.94 -0.88
CA ASP A 109 2.55 -19.98 -0.51
C ASP A 109 1.40 -19.51 0.43
N ASP A 110 1.63 -18.52 1.31
CA ASP A 110 0.69 -18.10 2.36
C ASP A 110 0.26 -16.63 2.30
N LEU A 111 0.71 -15.87 1.30
CA LEU A 111 0.46 -14.44 1.22
C LEU A 111 0.51 -13.94 -0.22
N ALA A 112 -0.36 -13.00 -0.56
CA ALA A 112 -0.23 -12.19 -1.77
C ALA A 112 -0.43 -10.70 -1.48
N ALA A 113 0.10 -9.88 -2.37
CA ALA A 113 -0.13 -8.46 -2.39
C ALA A 113 -0.11 -7.93 -3.83
N ILE A 114 -0.77 -6.79 -4.03
CA ILE A 114 -0.52 -5.93 -5.18
C ILE A 114 0.43 -4.83 -4.70
N ALA A 115 1.52 -4.61 -5.40
CA ALA A 115 2.61 -3.72 -5.02
C ALA A 115 2.89 -2.70 -6.13
N TRP A 116 3.10 -1.45 -5.74
CA TRP A 116 3.43 -0.36 -6.66
C TRP A 116 4.85 0.12 -6.37
N LEU A 117 5.64 0.30 -7.43
CA LEU A 117 6.99 0.85 -7.32
C LEU A 117 7.21 1.92 -8.39
N SER A 118 7.46 3.15 -7.94
CA SER A 118 7.85 4.23 -8.84
C SER A 118 9.27 4.05 -9.35
N ASP A 119 9.49 4.51 -10.58
CA ASP A 119 10.79 4.62 -11.21
C ASP A 119 11.75 5.50 -10.39
N GLU A 120 11.24 6.60 -9.86
CA GLU A 120 11.98 7.60 -9.12
C GLU A 120 12.47 7.06 -7.77
N GLU A 121 11.60 6.40 -7.01
CA GLU A 121 11.96 5.76 -5.73
C GLU A 121 12.96 4.63 -5.94
N TYR A 122 12.74 3.77 -6.94
CA TYR A 122 13.71 2.74 -7.30
C TYR A 122 15.09 3.32 -7.62
N LYS A 123 15.15 4.38 -8.43
CA LYS A 123 16.41 5.03 -8.83
C LYS A 123 17.15 5.63 -7.63
N VAL A 124 16.43 6.13 -6.63
CA VAL A 124 17.02 6.81 -5.46
C VAL A 124 17.43 5.81 -4.38
N GLU A 125 16.62 4.78 -4.11
CA GLU A 125 16.80 3.93 -2.94
C GLU A 125 17.39 2.54 -3.25
N ASP A 126 17.05 1.96 -4.40
CA ASP A 126 17.21 0.53 -4.64
C ASP A 126 18.15 0.19 -5.80
N ALA A 127 18.38 1.11 -6.75
CA ALA A 127 19.15 0.85 -7.97
C ALA A 127 20.64 0.49 -7.74
N ASP A 128 21.21 0.85 -6.59
CA ASP A 128 22.57 0.44 -6.22
C ASP A 128 22.64 -1.01 -5.68
N HIS A 129 21.49 -1.57 -5.29
CA HIS A 129 21.38 -2.87 -4.63
C HIS A 129 20.75 -3.94 -5.53
N PHE A 130 19.89 -3.53 -6.46
CA PHE A 130 19.12 -4.42 -7.34
C PHE A 130 19.34 -4.06 -8.81
N GLN A 131 19.33 -5.06 -9.69
CA GLN A 131 19.54 -4.86 -11.13
C GLN A 131 18.26 -4.42 -11.84
N SER A 132 17.10 -4.69 -11.25
CA SER A 132 15.79 -4.32 -11.81
C SER A 132 14.74 -4.09 -10.71
N LYS A 133 13.68 -3.36 -11.06
CA LYS A 133 12.49 -3.20 -10.19
C LYS A 133 11.87 -4.54 -9.82
N GLN A 134 11.81 -5.50 -10.74
CA GLN A 134 11.27 -6.83 -10.45
C GLN A 134 12.09 -7.56 -9.37
N GLU A 135 13.42 -7.43 -9.39
CA GLU A 135 14.29 -8.00 -8.35
C GLU A 135 14.10 -7.31 -7.00
N ALA A 136 13.99 -5.98 -7.01
CA ALA A 136 13.71 -5.19 -5.80
C ALA A 136 12.35 -5.57 -5.19
N VAL A 137 11.30 -5.66 -6.02
CA VAL A 137 9.95 -6.08 -5.61
C VAL A 137 9.96 -7.51 -5.09
N ALA A 138 10.67 -8.44 -5.72
CA ALA A 138 10.84 -9.80 -5.20
C ALA A 138 11.50 -9.82 -3.80
N ALA A 139 12.38 -8.87 -3.52
CA ALA A 139 12.99 -8.67 -2.19
C ALA A 139 12.11 -7.87 -1.22
N GLY A 140 10.87 -7.53 -1.60
CA GLY A 140 9.92 -6.80 -0.76
C GLY A 140 10.09 -5.29 -0.79
N ARG A 141 10.78 -4.74 -1.80
CA ARG A 141 10.96 -3.30 -2.00
C ARG A 141 9.90 -2.77 -2.96
N PHE A 142 9.01 -1.93 -2.46
CA PHE A 142 7.97 -1.25 -3.23
C PHE A 142 7.51 -0.01 -2.45
N SER A 143 7.02 1.00 -3.18
CA SER A 143 6.56 2.27 -2.63
C SER A 143 5.42 2.06 -1.64
N PHE A 144 4.38 1.35 -2.08
CA PHE A 144 3.22 0.99 -1.27
C PHE A 144 2.59 -0.31 -1.82
N GLY A 145 1.68 -0.91 -1.06
CA GLY A 145 1.01 -2.15 -1.49
C GLY A 145 -0.26 -2.49 -0.74
N VAL A 146 -1.08 -3.32 -1.36
CA VAL A 146 -2.33 -3.85 -0.81
C VAL A 146 -2.17 -5.34 -0.57
N PHE A 147 -2.12 -5.73 0.71
CA PHE A 147 -1.97 -7.13 1.11
C PHE A 147 -3.34 -7.80 1.18
N LEU A 148 -3.42 -9.01 0.63
CA LEU A 148 -4.64 -9.80 0.51
C LEU A 148 -4.69 -10.85 1.62
N TYR A 149 -5.82 -10.95 2.32
CA TYR A 149 -5.97 -11.87 3.45
C TYR A 149 -7.18 -12.79 3.31
N ASP A 150 -6.97 -14.03 3.72
CA ASP A 150 -8.05 -15.00 3.96
C ASP A 150 -8.91 -14.60 5.17
N GLU A 151 -10.02 -15.31 5.37
CA GLU A 151 -10.98 -15.03 6.45
C GLU A 151 -10.33 -15.02 7.84
N ALA A 152 -9.46 -15.99 8.12
CA ALA A 152 -8.90 -16.17 9.45
C ALA A 152 -7.91 -15.05 9.80
N ALA A 153 -6.99 -14.75 8.88
CA ALA A 153 -5.99 -13.70 9.03
C ALA A 153 -6.62 -12.31 9.00
N TRP A 154 -7.68 -12.13 8.21
CA TRP A 154 -8.47 -10.90 8.16
C TRP A 154 -9.23 -10.65 9.47
N THR A 155 -9.98 -11.65 9.95
CA THR A 155 -10.79 -11.53 11.17
C THR A 155 -9.95 -11.12 12.38
N GLN A 156 -8.76 -11.72 12.53
CA GLN A 156 -7.84 -11.37 13.61
C GLN A 156 -7.41 -9.89 13.58
N ARG A 157 -7.21 -9.32 12.38
CA ARG A 157 -6.84 -7.90 12.21
C ARG A 157 -8.00 -6.98 12.54
N VAL A 158 -9.19 -7.32 12.07
CA VAL A 158 -10.43 -6.59 12.39
C VAL A 158 -10.68 -6.54 13.89
N GLU A 159 -10.60 -7.69 14.57
CA GLU A 159 -10.79 -7.78 16.03
C GLU A 159 -9.77 -6.91 16.78
N ARG A 160 -8.50 -6.97 16.38
CA ARG A 160 -7.45 -6.15 16.99
C ARG A 160 -7.67 -4.66 16.76
N LEU A 161 -8.02 -4.27 15.54
CA LEU A 161 -8.21 -2.84 15.22
C LEU A 161 -9.41 -2.28 15.99
N ARG A 162 -10.52 -3.04 16.04
CA ARG A 162 -11.73 -2.67 16.79
C ARG A 162 -11.53 -2.57 18.30
N ALA A 163 -10.48 -3.19 18.84
CA ALA A 163 -10.12 -3.06 20.25
C ALA A 163 -9.41 -1.74 20.59
N THR A 164 -9.14 -0.88 19.59
CA THR A 164 -8.41 0.39 19.73
C THR A 164 -9.19 1.56 19.11
N ASN A 165 -8.80 2.77 19.48
CA ASN A 165 -9.18 4.02 18.82
C ASN A 165 -8.02 4.59 18.00
N ALA A 166 -7.12 3.74 17.51
CA ALA A 166 -6.09 4.14 16.56
C ALA A 166 -6.63 4.04 15.11
N PRO A 167 -6.19 4.92 14.21
CA PRO A 167 -6.66 4.93 12.82
C PRO A 167 -6.08 3.76 12.01
N ALA A 168 -4.89 3.28 12.33
CA ALA A 168 -4.22 2.17 11.66
C ALA A 168 -3.21 1.48 12.59
N PHE A 169 -2.66 0.35 12.15
CA PHE A 169 -1.46 -0.23 12.76
C PHE A 169 -0.20 0.37 12.14
N LEU A 170 0.93 0.15 12.80
CA LEU A 170 2.24 0.60 12.32
C LEU A 170 3.22 -0.59 12.27
N LEU A 171 4.20 -0.50 11.40
CA LEU A 171 5.31 -1.43 11.27
C LEU A 171 6.61 -0.64 11.44
N GLN A 172 7.48 -1.11 12.34
CA GLN A 172 8.83 -0.56 12.49
C GLN A 172 9.73 -0.98 11.32
N ASP A 173 10.84 -0.27 11.14
CA ASP A 173 11.87 -0.59 10.14
C ASP A 173 12.45 -2.00 10.29
N ASP A 174 12.41 -2.58 11.50
CA ASP A 174 12.84 -3.95 11.78
C ASP A 174 11.73 -5.01 11.53
N GLY A 175 10.58 -4.57 11.03
CA GLY A 175 9.42 -5.40 10.75
C GLY A 175 8.57 -5.74 11.97
N GLN A 176 8.85 -5.18 13.16
CA GLN A 176 8.00 -5.41 14.34
C GLN A 176 6.74 -4.54 14.27
N PRO A 177 5.55 -5.12 14.51
CA PRO A 177 4.33 -4.36 14.51
C PRO A 177 4.19 -3.52 15.79
N ILE A 178 3.71 -2.29 15.63
CA ILE A 178 3.23 -1.42 16.71
C ILE A 178 1.71 -1.34 16.62
N PHE A 179 1.06 -1.44 17.77
CA PHE A 179 -0.39 -1.36 17.92
C PHE A 179 -0.73 -0.18 18.83
N PRO A 180 -0.89 1.04 18.29
CA PRO A 180 -1.32 2.18 19.09
C PRO A 180 -2.73 1.93 19.63
N GLU A 181 -3.02 2.39 20.85
CA GLU A 181 -4.36 2.27 21.44
C GLU A 181 -5.25 3.46 21.05
N THR A 182 -4.65 4.61 20.75
CA THR A 182 -5.34 5.87 20.42
C THR A 182 -4.75 6.55 19.19
N GLN A 183 -5.52 7.46 18.58
CA GLN A 183 -5.05 8.30 17.48
C GLN A 183 -3.87 9.21 17.89
N ALA A 184 -3.83 9.70 19.12
CA ALA A 184 -2.71 10.49 19.62
C ALA A 184 -1.42 9.66 19.67
N GLU A 185 -1.49 8.44 20.22
CA GLU A 185 -0.34 7.52 20.22
C GLU A 185 0.11 7.13 18.81
N PHE A 186 -0.83 6.96 17.89
CA PHE A 186 -0.51 6.70 16.48
C PHE A 186 0.34 7.84 15.91
N TYR A 187 -0.08 9.10 16.06
CA TYR A 187 0.69 10.24 15.56
C TYR A 187 1.97 10.48 16.34
N ASP A 188 2.01 10.22 17.65
CA ASP A 188 3.27 10.29 18.42
C ASP A 188 4.31 9.32 17.84
N VAL A 189 3.89 8.12 17.42
CA VAL A 189 4.78 7.15 16.77
C VAL A 189 5.18 7.64 15.37
N VAL A 190 4.23 8.03 14.52
CA VAL A 190 4.48 8.56 13.16
C VAL A 190 5.42 9.77 13.18
N ASP A 191 5.24 10.69 14.13
CA ASP A 191 6.09 11.85 14.33
C ASP A 191 7.47 11.47 14.91
N SER A 192 7.57 10.33 15.60
CA SER A 192 8.84 9.83 16.12
C SER A 192 9.65 9.02 15.09
N THR A 193 9.02 8.47 14.03
CA THR A 193 9.67 7.67 12.98
C THR A 193 10.31 8.54 11.89
N VAL A 194 10.80 7.91 10.81
CA VAL A 194 11.52 8.56 9.69
C VAL A 194 10.68 9.71 9.11
N THR A 195 11.34 10.78 8.67
CA THR A 195 10.71 12.02 8.17
C THR A 195 9.63 11.80 7.12
N GLU A 196 9.72 10.70 6.36
CA GLU A 196 8.81 10.30 5.28
C GLU A 196 7.40 9.93 5.80
N PHE A 197 7.30 9.46 7.04
CA PHE A 197 6.01 9.23 7.72
C PHE A 197 5.36 10.52 8.23
N ARG A 198 6.15 11.57 8.49
CA ARG A 198 5.73 12.78 9.22
C ARG A 198 4.89 13.75 8.39
N THR A 199 4.59 13.44 7.14
CA THR A 199 4.14 14.44 6.17
C THR A 199 2.77 14.15 5.62
N THR A 200 1.76 14.18 6.50
CA THR A 200 0.44 14.67 6.11
C THR A 200 0.61 16.15 5.71
N GLY A 201 0.79 16.46 4.41
CA GLY A 201 0.78 17.83 3.89
C GLY A 201 2.03 18.34 3.13
N GLY A 202 2.62 17.54 2.24
CA GLY A 202 3.41 18.07 1.12
C GLY A 202 4.90 18.32 1.34
N ASN A 203 5.52 17.74 2.38
CA ASN A 203 6.98 17.76 2.59
C ASN A 203 7.65 16.39 2.39
N ALA A 204 6.90 15.38 1.94
CA ALA A 204 7.48 14.11 1.52
C ALA A 204 8.53 14.39 0.42
N PRO A 205 9.69 13.71 0.44
CA PRO A 205 10.62 13.77 -0.69
C PRO A 205 9.88 13.50 -2.02
N SER A 206 10.07 14.38 -3.01
CA SER A 206 9.28 14.33 -4.24
C SER A 206 9.41 13.02 -5.03
N TYR A 207 10.50 12.29 -4.83
CA TYR A 207 10.74 11.01 -5.50
C TYR A 207 9.81 9.89 -5.00
N LEU A 208 9.16 10.08 -3.84
CA LEU A 208 8.17 9.15 -3.29
C LEU A 208 6.81 9.28 -3.99
N GLY A 209 6.60 10.37 -4.74
CA GLY A 209 5.36 10.63 -5.45
C GLY A 209 4.14 10.93 -4.56
N VAL A 210 4.27 11.00 -3.24
CA VAL A 210 3.14 11.31 -2.34
C VAL A 210 2.77 12.79 -2.43
N LEU A 211 1.53 13.08 -2.82
CA LEU A 211 0.97 14.43 -2.86
C LEU A 211 0.21 14.74 -1.57
N GLU A 212 -0.66 13.82 -1.15
CA GLU A 212 -1.51 13.95 0.03
C GLU A 212 -1.71 12.58 0.68
N LEU A 213 -1.80 12.55 2.01
CA LEU A 213 -2.06 11.34 2.81
C LEU A 213 -2.95 11.73 3.97
N GLU A 214 -4.01 10.96 4.19
CA GLU A 214 -4.85 11.07 5.37
C GLU A 214 -5.04 9.68 6.00
N VAL A 215 -4.84 9.61 7.30
CA VAL A 215 -5.07 8.40 8.11
C VAL A 215 -5.69 8.84 9.43
N THR A 216 -7.00 8.71 9.58
CA THR A 216 -7.78 9.31 10.67
C THR A 216 -8.85 8.35 11.21
N ILE A 217 -9.46 8.74 12.33
CA ILE A 217 -10.61 8.08 12.95
C ILE A 217 -11.55 9.17 13.47
N ASP A 218 -12.86 9.02 13.22
CA ASP A 218 -13.90 9.97 13.62
C ASP A 218 -14.36 9.81 15.08
#